data_AF-A0A958CPJ8-F1
#
_entry.id   AF-A0A958CPJ8-F1
#
_cell.length_a   1.000
_cell.length_b   1.000
_cell.length_c   1.000
_cell.angle_alpha   90.00
_cell.angle_beta   90.00
_cell.angle_gamma   90.00
#
_symmetry.space_group_name_H-M   'P 1'
#
loop_
_entity.id
_entity.type
_entity.pdbx_description
1 polymer ?
#
loop_
_entity_poly.entity_id
_entity_poly.type
_entity_poly.pdbx_seq_one_letter_code
_entity_poly.pdbx_strand_id
1 'polypeptide(L)'
;YRDRSDRRLLLLDSDGALIWDRSFASLGAATPSLLLAGNQPLLLMQNATRAGTRVDLYTIDVAGESLTRIFSGGGPVASRPATAWSDGTDRVFLAIPDGSILALDIAAGG
;
A
#
# COMPACT_ATOMS: atom_id res chain seq x y z
N TYR A 1 20.31 -12.22 0.86
CA TYR A 1 19.76 -13.20 -0.11
C TYR A 1 18.67 -12.48 -0.87
N ARG A 2 18.75 -12.40 -2.22
CA ARG A 2 17.75 -11.73 -3.06
C ARG A 2 16.88 -12.82 -3.68
N ASP A 3 15.63 -12.92 -3.25
CA ASP A 3 14.65 -13.76 -3.94
C ASP A 3 14.03 -12.96 -5.09
N ARG A 4 13.89 -13.56 -6.28
CA ARG A 4 13.25 -12.90 -7.43
C ARG A 4 11.75 -12.65 -7.23
N SER A 5 11.16 -13.30 -6.23
CA SER A 5 9.76 -13.13 -5.86
C SER A 5 9.51 -11.98 -4.89
N ASP A 6 10.56 -11.41 -4.28
CA ASP A 6 10.41 -10.29 -3.35
C ASP A 6 9.97 -9.02 -4.08
N ARG A 7 8.99 -8.33 -3.50
CA ARG A 7 8.64 -6.97 -3.93
C ARG A 7 9.62 -5.98 -3.33
N ARG A 8 9.97 -4.98 -4.12
CA ARG A 8 10.96 -3.98 -3.75
C ARG A 8 10.35 -2.59 -3.73
N LEU A 9 10.59 -1.87 -2.64
CA LEU A 9 10.37 -0.43 -2.58
C LEU A 9 11.70 0.25 -2.84
N LEU A 10 11.69 1.22 -3.74
CA LEU A 10 12.84 2.03 -4.10
C LEU A 10 12.51 3.47 -3.70
N LEU A 11 13.42 4.12 -3.00
CA LEU A 11 13.38 5.56 -2.82
C LEU A 11 14.43 6.18 -3.73
N LEU A 12 13.99 7.11 -4.57
CA LEU A 12 14.85 7.91 -5.43
C LEU A 12 14.80 9.36 -4.97
N ASP A 13 15.88 10.11 -5.20
CA ASP A 13 15.87 11.57 -5.07
C ASP A 13 15.22 12.25 -6.29
N SER A 14 15.19 13.58 -6.30
CA SER A 14 14.61 14.38 -7.39
C SER A 14 15.36 14.24 -8.72
N ASP A 15 16.62 13.82 -8.69
CA ASP A 15 17.45 13.59 -9.88
C ASP A 15 17.34 12.13 -10.36
N GLY A 16 16.55 11.30 -9.67
CA GLY A 16 16.36 9.89 -9.96
C GLY A 16 17.47 8.99 -9.41
N ALA A 17 18.38 9.50 -8.58
CA ALA A 17 19.41 8.69 -7.96
C ALA A 17 18.81 7.88 -6.80
N LEU A 18 19.27 6.63 -6.66
CA LEU A 18 18.81 5.73 -5.62
C LEU A 18 19.31 6.19 -4.25
N ILE A 19 18.38 6.53 -3.35
CA ILE A 19 18.66 6.80 -1.93
C ILE A 19 18.75 5.47 -1.18
N TRP A 20 17.71 4.63 -1.27
CA TRP A 20 17.68 3.30 -0.67
C TRP A 20 16.73 2.35 -1.38
N ASP A 21 16.91 1.06 -1.14
CA ASP A 21 15.97 0.03 -1.56
C ASP A 21 15.75 -1.06 -0.48
N ARG A 22 14.50 -1.52 -0.36
CA ARG A 22 14.14 -2.60 0.56
C ARG A 22 13.26 -3.64 -0.09
N SER A 23 13.56 -4.90 0.22
CA SER A 23 12.81 -6.07 -0.21
C SER A 23 11.86 -6.50 0.91
N PHE A 24 10.59 -6.73 0.56
CA PHE A 24 9.56 -7.17 1.49
C PHE A 24 8.93 -8.46 0.99
N ALA A 25 9.38 -9.59 1.55
CA ALA A 25 8.89 -10.93 1.20
C ALA A 25 7.39 -11.10 1.51
N SER A 26 6.87 -10.37 2.52
CA SER A 26 5.48 -10.45 2.98
C SER A 26 4.45 -9.88 2.01
N LEU A 27 4.88 -9.13 0.98
CA LEU A 27 3.97 -8.47 0.03
C LEU A 27 3.44 -9.41 -1.07
N GLY A 28 4.12 -10.53 -1.33
CA GLY A 28 3.71 -11.53 -2.30
C GLY A 28 3.44 -11.00 -3.72
N ALA A 29 2.66 -11.78 -4.50
CA ALA A 29 2.24 -11.42 -5.85
C ALA A 29 1.04 -10.46 -5.83
N ALA A 30 1.23 -9.25 -5.31
CA ALA A 30 0.24 -8.18 -5.33
C ALA A 30 0.61 -7.07 -6.32
N THR A 31 -0.40 -6.31 -6.75
CA THR A 31 -0.26 -5.08 -7.54
C THR A 31 -0.14 -3.90 -6.58
N PRO A 32 1.01 -3.18 -6.57
CA PRO A 32 1.20 -2.02 -5.71
C PRO A 32 0.55 -0.77 -6.29
N SER A 33 0.14 0.15 -5.43
CA SER A 33 -0.20 1.53 -5.77
C SER A 33 0.23 2.45 -4.63
N LEU A 34 0.85 3.58 -4.97
CA LEU A 34 1.27 4.58 -4.00
C LEU A 34 0.23 5.70 -3.93
N LEU A 35 0.02 6.20 -2.71
CA LEU A 35 -0.76 7.40 -2.45
C LEU A 35 -0.13 8.18 -1.30
N LEU A 36 -0.49 9.45 -1.20
CA LEU A 36 -0.06 10.34 -0.13
C LEU A 36 -1.30 10.80 0.65
N ALA A 37 -1.22 10.72 1.98
CA ALA A 37 -2.18 11.31 2.90
C ALA A 37 -1.44 12.27 3.82
N GLY A 38 -1.72 13.57 3.71
CA GLY A 38 -0.90 14.60 4.31
C GLY A 38 0.55 14.50 3.82
N ASN A 39 1.47 14.23 4.74
CA ASN A 39 2.88 13.97 4.43
C ASN A 39 3.29 12.49 4.60
N GLN A 40 2.33 11.60 4.83
CA GLN A 40 2.56 10.18 5.05
C GLN A 40 2.38 9.39 3.74
N PRO A 41 3.46 8.85 3.15
CA PRO A 41 3.34 7.95 2.01
C PRO A 41 2.74 6.63 2.45
N LEU A 42 1.84 6.10 1.61
CA LEU A 42 1.15 4.84 1.82
C LEU A 42 1.33 3.91 0.62
N LEU A 43 1.29 2.62 0.91
CA LEU A 43 1.34 1.55 -0.08
C LEU A 43 0.05 0.74 -0.01
N LEU A 44 -0.75 0.81 -1.07
CA LEU A 44 -1.86 -0.09 -1.30
C LEU A 44 -1.36 -1.32 -2.05
N MET A 45 -1.63 -2.50 -1.52
CA MET A 45 -1.32 -3.78 -2.17
C MET A 45 -2.62 -4.52 -2.45
N GLN A 46 -2.83 -4.87 -3.72
CA GLN A 46 -3.98 -5.66 -4.13
C GLN A 46 -3.55 -7.02 -4.66
N ASN A 47 -4.08 -8.09 -4.06
CA ASN A 47 -3.84 -9.46 -4.51
C ASN A 47 -5.16 -10.09 -4.97
N ALA A 48 -5.30 -10.27 -6.27
CA ALA A 48 -6.45 -10.97 -6.85
C ALA A 48 -6.17 -12.48 -6.90
N THR A 49 -7.00 -13.26 -6.22
CA THR A 49 -6.96 -14.72 -6.22
C THR A 49 -8.27 -15.27 -6.78
N ARG A 50 -8.33 -16.58 -7.02
CA ARG A 50 -9.59 -17.25 -7.38
C ARG A 50 -10.65 -17.19 -6.27
N ALA A 51 -10.24 -17.00 -5.02
CA ALA A 51 -11.14 -16.94 -3.87
C ALA A 51 -11.65 -15.52 -3.59
N GLY A 52 -11.01 -14.50 -4.16
CA GLY A 52 -11.35 -13.11 -3.91
C GLY A 52 -10.19 -12.17 -4.11
N THR A 53 -10.45 -10.90 -3.87
CA THR A 53 -9.44 -9.85 -3.87
C THR A 53 -9.11 -9.48 -2.44
N ARG A 54 -7.84 -9.64 -2.07
CA ARG A 54 -7.28 -9.13 -0.83
C ARG A 54 -6.70 -7.74 -1.06
N VAL A 55 -6.92 -6.85 -0.11
CA VAL A 55 -6.43 -5.48 -0.09
C VAL A 55 -5.73 -5.25 1.24
N ASP A 56 -4.46 -4.89 1.18
CA ASP A 56 -3.68 -4.47 2.34
C ASP A 56 -3.23 -3.01 2.14
N LEU A 57 -3.32 -2.19 3.18
CA LEU A 57 -2.81 -0.82 3.18
C LEU A 57 -1.70 -0.72 4.23
N TYR A 58 -0.58 -0.13 3.83
CA TYR A 58 0.59 0.07 4.68
C TYR A 58 0.95 1.55 4.76
N THR A 59 1.39 1.99 5.94
CA THR A 59 2.24 3.19 6.04
C THR A 59 3.67 2.83 5.66
N ILE A 60 4.34 3.75 4.97
CA ILE A 60 5.77 3.65 4.65
C ILE A 60 6.53 4.57 5.62
N ASP A 61 7.36 3.98 6.47
CA ASP A 61 8.37 4.73 7.21
C ASP A 61 9.62 4.86 6.33
N VAL A 62 9.82 6.07 5.81
CA VAL A 62 10.92 6.36 4.88
C VAL A 62 12.27 6.38 5.60
N ALA A 63 12.31 6.79 6.87
CA ALA A 63 13.54 6.94 7.63
C ALA A 63 13.97 5.60 8.26
N GLY A 64 13.02 4.84 8.81
CA GLY A 64 13.27 3.49 9.31
C GLY A 64 13.17 2.40 8.24
N GLU A 65 12.89 2.77 6.99
CA GLU A 65 12.85 1.90 5.81
C GLU A 65 11.91 0.69 6.01
N SER A 66 10.76 0.93 6.63
CA SER A 66 9.84 -0.11 7.09
C SER A 66 8.40 0.10 6.60
N LEU A 67 7.61 -0.98 6.66
CA LEU A 67 6.18 -0.96 6.33
C LEU A 67 5.39 -1.37 7.56
N THR A 68 4.37 -0.59 7.91
CA THR A 68 3.40 -0.96 8.94
C THR A 68 2.03 -1.13 8.32
N ARG A 69 1.48 -2.35 8.41
CA ARG A 69 0.13 -2.63 7.88
C ARG A 69 -0.91 -2.00 8.79
N ILE A 70 -1.72 -1.10 8.23
CA ILE A 70 -2.79 -0.40 8.95
C ILE A 70 -4.19 -0.91 8.57
N PHE A 71 -4.30 -1.61 7.44
CA PHE A 71 -5.54 -2.27 7.04
C PHE A 71 -5.25 -3.59 6.31
N SER A 72 -6.11 -4.57 6.52
CA SER A 72 -6.15 -5.84 5.79
C SER A 72 -7.60 -6.24 5.63
N GLY A 73 -8.07 -6.32 4.40
CA GLY A 73 -9.43 -6.73 4.10
C GLY A 73 -9.56 -7.18 2.66
N GLY A 74 -10.77 -7.15 2.14
CA GLY A 74 -11.04 -7.64 0.80
C GLY A 74 -12.45 -8.16 0.66
N GLY A 75 -12.72 -8.69 -0.52
CA GLY A 75 -14.04 -9.18 -0.89
C GLY A 75 -13.96 -10.40 -1.79
N PRO A 76 -15.12 -11.00 -2.10
CA PRO A 76 -15.21 -12.02 -3.15
C PRO A 76 -14.66 -11.49 -4.48
N VAL A 77 -14.44 -12.39 -5.45
CA VAL A 77 -13.89 -12.01 -6.75
C VAL A 77 -14.81 -10.98 -7.39
N ALA A 78 -14.35 -9.75 -7.44
CA ALA A 78 -15.05 -8.64 -8.04
C ALA A 78 -14.29 -8.19 -9.27
N SER A 79 -15.03 -7.73 -10.28
CA SER A 79 -14.50 -7.26 -11.55
C SER A 79 -13.74 -5.93 -11.46
N ARG A 80 -13.69 -5.31 -10.27
CA ARG A 80 -13.14 -3.98 -10.05
C ARG A 80 -11.93 -4.04 -9.12
N PRO A 81 -10.85 -3.30 -9.42
CA PRO A 81 -9.77 -3.13 -8.47
C PRO A 81 -10.23 -2.29 -7.28
N ALA A 82 -9.56 -2.48 -6.15
CA ALA A 82 -9.65 -1.55 -5.04
C ALA A 82 -9.04 -0.21 -5.47
N THR A 83 -9.60 0.88 -4.98
CA THR A 83 -9.08 2.22 -5.24
C THR A 83 -8.99 2.98 -3.93
N ALA A 84 -7.87 3.66 -3.72
CA ALA A 84 -7.67 4.52 -2.58
C ALA A 84 -7.49 5.97 -3.03
N TRP A 85 -8.01 6.91 -2.26
CA TRP A 85 -7.75 8.34 -2.45
C TRP A 85 -7.65 9.04 -1.10
N SER A 86 -6.95 10.16 -1.07
CA SER A 86 -6.86 11.03 0.12
C SER A 86 -7.57 12.36 -0.18
N ASP A 87 -8.05 13.03 0.87
CA ASP A 87 -8.52 14.41 0.80
C ASP A 87 -7.39 15.45 0.91
N GLY A 88 -6.13 15.01 0.93
CA GLY A 88 -4.95 15.86 1.08
C GLY A 88 -4.60 16.15 2.54
N THR A 89 -5.42 15.68 3.49
CA THR A 89 -5.12 15.66 4.92
C THR A 89 -4.72 14.25 5.34
N ASP A 90 -4.78 13.97 6.63
CA ASP A 90 -4.45 12.67 7.21
C ASP A 90 -5.55 11.62 6.99
N ARG A 91 -6.49 11.82 6.07
CA ARG A 91 -7.56 10.86 5.81
C ARG A 91 -7.38 10.18 4.45
N VAL A 92 -7.66 8.88 4.46
CA VAL A 92 -7.74 8.04 3.26
C VAL A 92 -9.09 7.39 3.17
N PHE A 93 -9.62 7.35 1.96
CA PHE A 93 -10.79 6.58 1.62
C PHE A 93 -10.37 5.39 0.76
N LEU A 94 -10.90 4.22 1.10
CA LEU A 94 -10.62 2.97 0.41
C LEU A 94 -11.94 2.37 -0.06
N ALA A 95 -12.13 2.34 -1.38
CA ALA A 95 -13.19 1.55 -2.00
C ALA A 95 -12.69 0.12 -2.22
N ILE A 96 -13.37 -0.83 -1.58
CA ILE A 96 -13.07 -2.26 -1.66
C ILE A 96 -13.96 -2.88 -2.75
N PRO A 97 -13.49 -3.92 -3.46
CA PRO A 97 -14.25 -4.50 -4.56
C PRO A 97 -15.61 -5.12 -4.18
N ASP A 98 -15.88 -5.35 -2.89
CA ASP A 98 -17.19 -5.79 -2.38
C ASP A 98 -18.26 -4.69 -2.33
N GLY A 99 -17.88 -3.44 -2.68
CA GLY A 99 -18.75 -2.28 -2.63
C GLY A 99 -18.65 -1.48 -1.32
N SER A 100 -17.87 -1.95 -0.35
CA SER A 100 -17.61 -1.22 0.89
C SER A 100 -16.69 -0.02 0.63
N ILE A 101 -16.96 1.08 1.32
CA ILE A 101 -16.06 2.25 1.38
C ILE A 101 -15.68 2.47 2.83
N LEU A 102 -14.37 2.53 3.09
CA LEU A 102 -13.82 2.82 4.41
C LEU A 102 -13.20 4.21 4.40
N ALA A 103 -13.34 4.95 5.49
CA ALA A 103 -12.54 6.12 5.80
C ALA A 103 -11.58 5.76 6.93
N LEU A 104 -10.29 6.04 6.73
CA LEU A 104 -9.21 5.76 7.66
C LEU A 104 -8.52 7.07 7.99
N ASP A 105 -8.51 7.44 9.28
CA ASP A 105 -7.64 8.52 9.76
C ASP A 105 -6.25 7.92 9.99
N ILE A 106 -5.30 8.36 9.16
CA ILE A 106 -3.89 8.04 9.22
C ILE A 106 -3.31 8.91 10.32
N ALA A 107 -3.35 8.44 11.57
CA ALA A 107 -2.60 9.11 12.63
C ALA A 107 -1.16 9.27 12.14
N ALA A 108 -0.63 10.50 12.16
CA ALA A 108 0.80 10.72 12.02
C ALA A 108 1.48 9.76 13.00
N GLY A 109 2.26 8.81 12.46
CA GLY A 109 3.05 7.93 13.31
C GLY A 109 3.86 8.81 14.25
N GLY A 110 3.63 8.65 15.55
CA GLY A 110 4.45 9.29 16.58
C GLY A 110 5.86 8.75 16.57
#